data_AF-A0A2I0N544-F1
#
_entry.id   AF-A0A2I0N544-F1
#
_cell.length_a   1.000
_cell.length_b   1.000
_cell.length_c   1.000
_cell.angle_alpha   90.00
_cell.angle_beta   90.00
_cell.angle_gamma   90.00
#
_symmetry.space_group_name_H-M   'P 1'
#
loop_
_entity.id
_entity.type
_entity.pdbx_description
1 polymer ?
#
loop_
_entity_poly.entity_id
_entity_poly.type
_entity_poly.pdbx_seq_one_letter_code
_entity_poly.pdbx_strand_id
1 'polypeptide(L)'
;ALKKGDFSEKFLRRYEKRWDETRGRRMKKLMKLRMFTERLDDDDLNALGGILQGEDIMALTDAKFTGFLKLIAKNGKMLALAGKYLAARGQSE
;
A
#
# COMPACT_ATOMS: atom_id res chain seq x y z
N ALA A 1 18.81 -15.77 -19.00
CA ALA A 1 18.36 -16.13 -20.35
C ALA A 1 19.54 -16.12 -21.31
N LEU A 2 20.07 -14.95 -21.68
CA LEU A 2 21.17 -14.77 -22.65
C LEU A 2 22.34 -15.76 -22.53
N LYS A 3 23.05 -15.80 -21.38
CA LYS A 3 24.19 -16.72 -21.17
C LYS A 3 23.83 -18.21 -21.23
N LYS A 4 22.57 -18.57 -20.96
CA LYS A 4 22.07 -19.95 -20.95
C LYS A 4 21.36 -20.31 -22.27
N GLY A 5 21.15 -19.35 -23.17
CA GLY A 5 20.37 -19.52 -24.41
C GLY A 5 18.88 -19.83 -24.19
N ASP A 6 18.38 -19.81 -22.96
CA ASP A 6 17.02 -20.24 -22.62
C ASP A 6 16.11 -19.03 -22.36
N PHE A 7 15.15 -18.86 -23.26
CA PHE A 7 14.11 -17.82 -23.24
C PHE A 7 12.72 -18.41 -23.09
N SER A 8 12.61 -19.69 -22.72
CA SER A 8 11.31 -20.32 -22.48
C SER A 8 10.58 -19.62 -21.33
N GLU A 9 9.24 -19.62 -21.39
CA GLU A 9 8.40 -19.05 -20.34
C GLU A 9 8.76 -19.61 -18.95
N LYS A 10 8.98 -20.92 -18.85
CA LYS A 10 9.38 -21.61 -17.63
C LYS A 10 10.68 -21.06 -17.04
N PHE A 11 11.66 -20.74 -17.89
CA PHE A 11 12.91 -20.14 -17.44
C PHE A 11 12.71 -18.69 -17.01
N LEU A 12 11.95 -17.91 -17.79
CA LEU A 12 11.72 -16.50 -17.54
C LEU A 12 10.85 -16.22 -16.29
N ARG A 13 9.91 -17.10 -15.94
CA ARG A 13 9.12 -17.02 -14.70
C ARG A 13 9.96 -16.96 -13.43
N ARG A 14 11.22 -17.43 -13.46
CA ARG A 14 12.14 -17.30 -12.30
C ARG A 14 12.45 -15.83 -11.97
N TYR A 15 12.48 -14.95 -12.98
CA TYR A 15 12.68 -13.52 -12.76
C TYR A 15 11.46 -12.90 -12.08
N GLU A 16 10.26 -13.25 -12.53
CA GLU A 16 9.00 -12.83 -11.90
C GLU A 16 8.95 -13.27 -10.44
N LYS A 17 9.23 -14.56 -10.17
CA LYS A 17 9.30 -15.10 -8.81
C LYS A 17 10.28 -14.32 -7.92
N ARG A 18 11.49 -14.06 -8.42
CA ARG A 18 12.51 -13.27 -7.69
C ARG A 18 12.05 -11.84 -7.45
N TRP A 19 11.42 -11.22 -8.44
CA TRP A 19 10.86 -9.88 -8.29
C TRP A 19 9.80 -9.87 -7.19
N ASP A 20 8.84 -10.79 -7.23
CA ASP A 20 7.77 -10.87 -6.24
C ASP A 20 8.30 -11.14 -4.82
N GLU A 21 9.32 -11.99 -4.70
CA GLU A 21 9.96 -12.30 -3.42
C GLU A 21 10.70 -11.10 -2.80
N THR A 22 11.30 -10.24 -3.64
CA THR A 22 12.14 -9.12 -3.19
C THR A 22 11.40 -7.79 -3.14
N ARG A 23 10.76 -7.37 -4.23
CA ARG A 23 10.18 -6.03 -4.42
C ARG A 23 8.68 -6.05 -4.66
N GLY A 24 8.16 -7.03 -5.38
CA GLY A 24 6.76 -7.06 -5.82
C GLY A 24 5.78 -7.02 -4.65
N ARG A 25 6.02 -7.77 -3.56
CA ARG A 25 5.18 -7.71 -2.35
C ARG A 25 5.16 -6.33 -1.69
N ARG A 26 6.30 -5.65 -1.58
CA ARG A 26 6.39 -4.27 -1.06
C ARG A 26 5.65 -3.31 -1.98
N MET A 27 5.85 -3.43 -3.29
CA MET A 27 5.22 -2.54 -4.27
C MET A 27 3.69 -2.69 -4.28
N LYS A 28 3.17 -3.92 -4.24
CA LYS A 28 1.72 -4.19 -4.15
C LYS A 28 1.09 -3.51 -2.92
N LYS A 29 1.81 -3.50 -1.79
CA LYS A 29 1.41 -2.80 -0.56
C LYS A 29 1.39 -1.27 -0.73
N LEU A 30 2.46 -0.69 -1.28
CA LEU A 30 2.56 0.75 -1.52
C LEU A 30 1.53 1.24 -2.54
N MET A 31 1.22 0.45 -3.57
CA MET A 31 0.15 0.79 -4.53
C MET A 31 -1.21 0.86 -3.85
N LYS A 32 -1.51 -0.03 -2.89
CA LYS A 32 -2.74 0.06 -2.09
C LYS A 32 -2.79 1.32 -1.24
N LEU A 33 -1.66 1.71 -0.62
CA LEU A 33 -1.56 2.96 0.13
C LEU A 33 -1.81 4.16 -0.80
N ARG A 34 -1.13 4.23 -1.95
CA ARG A 34 -1.32 5.28 -2.96
C ARG A 34 -2.79 5.42 -3.37
N MET A 35 -3.42 4.32 -3.79
CA MET A 35 -4.83 4.35 -4.21
C MET A 35 -5.78 4.80 -3.10
N PHE A 36 -5.46 4.51 -1.84
CA PHE A 36 -6.22 5.02 -0.70
C PHE A 36 -6.02 6.52 -0.53
N THR A 37 -4.77 7.00 -0.53
CA THR A 37 -4.45 8.42 -0.34
C THR A 37 -4.97 9.30 -1.48
N GLU A 38 -5.00 8.78 -2.72
CA GLU A 38 -5.53 9.50 -3.90
C GLU A 38 -7.03 9.76 -3.86
N ARG A 39 -7.77 9.07 -2.98
CA ARG A 39 -9.21 9.25 -2.84
C ARG A 39 -9.59 10.26 -1.77
N LEU A 40 -8.63 10.70 -0.96
CA LEU A 40 -8.85 11.59 0.15
C LEU A 40 -9.06 13.02 -0.35
N ASP A 41 -10.08 13.68 0.16
CA ASP A 41 -10.26 15.12 0.00
C ASP A 41 -9.36 15.91 0.98
N ASP A 42 -9.38 17.24 0.88
CA ASP A 42 -8.53 18.10 1.69
C ASP A 42 -8.81 17.95 3.20
N ASP A 43 -10.06 17.75 3.61
CA ASP A 43 -10.44 17.57 5.02
C ASP A 43 -9.94 16.22 5.56
N ASP A 44 -9.99 15.19 4.74
CA ASP A 44 -9.45 13.86 5.01
C ASP A 44 -7.91 13.91 5.13
N LEU A 45 -7.22 14.64 4.25
CA LEU A 45 -5.76 14.85 4.30
C LEU A 45 -5.34 15.64 5.54
N ASN A 46 -6.07 16.71 5.88
CA ASN A 46 -5.84 17.49 7.09
C ASN A 46 -6.01 16.65 8.36
N ALA A 47 -7.02 15.78 8.39
CA ALA A 47 -7.23 14.85 9.50
C ALA A 47 -6.06 13.85 9.66
N LEU A 48 -5.51 13.34 8.55
CA LEU A 48 -4.31 12.51 8.56
C LEU A 48 -3.08 13.28 9.05
N GLY A 49 -2.87 14.49 8.54
CA GLY A 49 -1.75 15.35 8.93
C GLY A 49 -1.75 15.68 10.43
N GLY A 50 -2.93 15.74 11.05
CA GLY A 50 -3.07 15.96 12.49
C GLY A 50 -2.69 14.76 13.36
N ILE A 51 -2.59 13.54 12.81
CA ILE A 51 -2.27 12.33 13.59
C ILE A 51 -0.95 11.66 13.22
N LEU A 52 -0.40 11.96 12.04
CA LEU A 52 0.83 11.35 11.55
C LEU A 52 2.06 12.13 12.00
N GLN A 53 3.07 11.43 12.48
CA GLN A 53 4.41 11.98 12.69
C GLN A 53 5.33 11.62 11.52
N GLY A 54 6.47 12.31 11.42
CA GLY A 54 7.45 12.04 10.36
C GLY A 54 7.92 10.57 10.33
N GLU A 55 8.07 9.95 11.50
CA GLU A 55 8.42 8.54 11.61
C GLU A 55 7.34 7.59 11.07
N ASP A 56 6.06 7.93 11.23
CA ASP A 56 4.95 7.16 10.67
C ASP A 56 4.98 7.22 9.15
N ILE A 57 5.25 8.40 8.58
CA ILE A 57 5.39 8.59 7.13
C ILE A 57 6.54 7.72 6.60
N MET A 58 7.70 7.75 7.26
CA MET A 58 8.83 6.90 6.88
C MET A 58 8.47 5.42 6.94
N ALA A 59 7.79 4.96 8.00
CA ALA A 59 7.33 3.58 8.13
C ALA A 59 6.35 3.18 7.01
N LEU A 60 5.45 4.09 6.63
CA LEU A 60 4.52 3.89 5.51
C LEU A 60 5.26 3.71 4.17
N THR A 61 6.29 4.52 3.88
CA THR A 61 7.10 4.36 2.65
C THR A 61 7.87 3.03 2.61
N ASP A 62 8.14 2.45 3.78
CA ASP A 62 8.71 1.11 3.94
C ASP A 62 7.66 -0.02 3.95
N ALA A 63 6.39 0.29 3.66
CA ALA A 63 5.27 -0.66 3.68
C ALA A 63 5.03 -1.32 5.04
N LYS A 64 5.37 -0.63 6.13
CA LYS A 64 5.14 -1.04 7.53
C LYS A 64 3.90 -0.33 8.07
N PHE A 65 2.73 -0.94 7.90
CA PHE A 65 1.43 -0.31 8.22
C PHE A 65 0.94 -0.49 9.66
N THR A 66 1.61 -1.30 10.48
CA THR A 66 1.08 -1.69 11.80
C THR A 66 0.92 -0.51 12.75
N GLY A 67 1.85 0.45 12.74
CA GLY A 67 1.74 1.69 13.51
C GLY A 67 0.59 2.56 13.02
N PHE A 68 0.54 2.78 11.71
CA PHE A 68 -0.54 3.53 11.06
C PHE A 68 -1.94 2.97 11.35
N LEU A 69 -2.13 1.65 11.26
CA LEU A 69 -3.42 1.02 11.57
C LEU A 69 -3.83 1.23 13.03
N LYS A 70 -2.88 1.24 13.97
CA LYS A 70 -3.15 1.57 15.37
C LYS A 70 -3.54 3.03 15.55
N LEU A 71 -2.93 3.96 14.81
CA LEU A 71 -3.29 5.38 14.83
C LEU A 71 -4.72 5.60 14.31
N ILE A 72 -5.07 4.96 13.19
CA ILE A 72 -6.43 4.97 12.66
C ILE A 72 -7.40 4.44 13.72
N ALA A 73 -7.15 3.26 14.28
CA ALA A 73 -8.05 2.62 15.23
C ALA A 73 -8.27 3.42 16.52
N LYS A 74 -7.32 4.27 16.90
CA LYS A 74 -7.42 5.16 18.07
C LYS A 74 -8.16 6.47 17.79
N ASN A 75 -8.43 6.80 16.53
CA ASN A 75 -9.08 8.04 16.14
C ASN A 75 -10.42 7.76 15.44
N GLY A 76 -11.53 8.12 16.08
CA GLY A 76 -12.88 7.86 15.57
C GLY A 76 -13.17 8.46 14.19
N LYS A 77 -12.66 9.68 13.90
CA LYS A 77 -12.79 10.30 12.58
C LYS A 77 -12.04 9.49 11.52
N MET A 78 -10.85 8.99 11.86
CA MET A 78 -10.04 8.16 10.97
C MET A 78 -10.64 6.77 10.75
N LEU A 79 -11.28 6.18 11.76
CA LEU A 79 -12.04 4.94 11.61
C LEU A 79 -13.21 5.12 10.64
N ALA A 80 -13.97 6.22 10.76
CA ALA A 80 -15.06 6.54 9.85
C ALA A 80 -14.56 6.73 8.41
N LEU A 81 -13.43 7.42 8.25
CA LEU A 81 -12.74 7.62 6.96
C LEU A 81 -12.27 6.30 6.35
N ALA A 82 -11.66 5.41 7.14
CA ALA A 82 -11.31 4.07 6.68
C ALA A 82 -12.55 3.28 6.22
N GLY A 83 -13.67 3.39 6.93
CA GLY A 83 -14.96 2.84 6.53
C GLY A 83 -15.47 3.37 5.18
N LYS A 84 -15.48 4.70 5.00
CA LYS A 84 -15.88 5.39 3.75
C LYS A 84 -15.18 4.79 2.52
N TYR A 85 -13.86 4.59 2.58
CA TYR A 85 -13.08 4.13 1.43
C TYR A 85 -12.96 2.61 1.28
N LEU A 86 -13.18 1.84 2.36
CA LEU A 86 -13.23 0.37 2.28
C LEU A 86 -14.60 -0.12 1.78
N ALA A 87 -15.70 0.54 2.16
CA ALA A 87 -17.05 0.22 1.67
C ALA A 87 -17.23 0.58 0.18
N ALA A 88 -16.60 1.66 -0.29
CA ALA A 88 -16.60 2.06 -1.70
C ALA A 88 -15.99 1.01 -2.65
N ARG A 89 -15.23 0.04 -2.13
CA ARG A 89 -14.65 -1.06 -2.92
C ARG A 89 -15.66 -2.13 -3.36
N GLY A 90 -16.85 -2.16 -2.75
CA GLY A 90 -17.90 -3.14 -3.08
C GLY A 90 -18.89 -2.71 -4.17
N GLN A 91 -18.73 -1.52 -4.75
CA GLN A 91 -19.63 -0.99 -5.81
C GLN A 91 -18.97 -0.92 -7.19
N SER A 92 -17.74 -1.42 -7.34
CA SER A 92 -16.96 -1.36 -8.59
C SER A 92 -16.37 -2.72 -9.00
N GLU A 93 -17.05 -3.81 -8.63
CA GLU A 93 -16.88 -5.15 -9.20
C GLU A 93 -18.23 -5.68 -9.71
#